data_AF-A0A355S9Z3-F1
#
_entry.id   AF-A0A355S9Z3-F1
#
_cell.length_a   1.000
_cell.length_b   1.000
_cell.length_c   1.000
_cell.angle_alpha   90.00
_cell.angle_beta   90.00
_cell.angle_gamma   90.00
#
_symmetry.space_group_name_H-M   'P 1'
#
loop_
_entity.id
_entity.type
_entity.pdbx_description
1 polymer ?
#
loop_
_entity_poly.entity_id
_entity_poly.type
_entity_poly.pdbx_seq_one_letter_code
_entity_poly.pdbx_strand_id
1 'polypeptide(L)'
;GEFELYHLGDDPAEKADVSSRHPEVARRLRKAFQKWDRTVDASVEGKDYPSGKVDSPQPPRMFWTELEAYQPYFKAWRKRPEYKGRLKGK
;
A
#
# COMPACT_ATOMS: atom_id res chain seq x y z
N GLY A 1 -17.00 -1.04 -10.80
CA GLY A 1 -17.85 -0.81 -9.62
C GLY A 1 -18.46 0.57 -9.72
N GLU A 2 -19.52 0.80 -8.96
CA GLU A 2 -20.11 2.13 -8.78
C GLU A 2 -19.27 2.96 -7.80
N PHE A 3 -19.35 4.30 -7.92
CA PHE A 3 -18.67 5.21 -7.00
C PHE A 3 -19.67 5.75 -5.97
N GLU A 4 -19.27 5.70 -4.70
CA GLU A 4 -20.00 6.27 -3.57
C GLU A 4 -19.20 7.41 -2.94
N LEU A 5 -19.87 8.33 -2.26
CA LEU A 5 -19.26 9.44 -1.55
C LEU A 5 -19.78 9.48 -0.12
N TYR A 6 -18.88 9.42 0.85
CA TYR A 6 -19.21 9.49 2.27
C TYR A 6 -18.64 10.75 2.91
N HIS A 7 -19.35 11.30 3.90
CA HIS A 7 -18.90 12.46 4.67
C HIS A 7 -18.35 12.01 6.02
N LEU A 8 -17.05 11.69 6.09
CA LEU A 8 -16.44 11.05 7.27
C LEU A 8 -16.51 11.84 8.58
N GLY A 9 -16.73 13.16 8.52
CA GLY A 9 -16.92 13.98 9.72
C GLY A 9 -18.27 13.75 10.40
N ASP A 10 -19.31 13.51 9.61
CA ASP A 10 -20.68 13.28 10.09
C ASP A 10 -21.07 11.79 10.08
N ASP A 11 -20.41 11.01 9.22
CA ASP A 11 -20.61 9.58 9.04
C ASP A 11 -19.26 8.83 8.97
N PRO A 12 -18.55 8.66 10.11
CA PRO A 12 -17.27 7.95 10.15
C PRO A 12 -17.38 6.45 9.82
N ALA A 13 -18.60 5.90 9.83
CA ALA A 13 -18.87 4.50 9.58
C ALA A 13 -19.37 4.23 8.15
N GLU A 14 -19.37 5.26 7.28
CA GLU A 14 -19.69 5.14 5.85
C GLU A 14 -21.04 4.44 5.60
N LYS A 15 -22.06 4.83 6.36
CA LYS A 15 -23.40 4.24 6.29
C LYS A 15 -24.28 4.86 5.22
N ALA A 16 -24.00 6.10 4.81
CA ALA A 16 -24.87 6.85 3.92
C ALA A 16 -24.10 7.47 2.75
N ASP A 17 -24.39 6.98 1.55
CA ASP A 17 -23.90 7.63 0.32
C ASP A 17 -24.58 9.00 0.12
N VAL A 18 -23.75 10.03 -0.01
CA VAL A 18 -24.16 11.41 -0.25
C VAL A 18 -23.77 11.91 -1.65
N SER A 19 -23.38 11.01 -2.56
CA SER A 19 -22.96 11.32 -3.94
C SER A 19 -24.00 12.15 -4.71
N SER A 20 -25.28 11.76 -4.60
CA SER A 20 -26.41 12.45 -5.24
C SER A 20 -26.68 13.84 -4.65
N ARG A 21 -26.38 14.05 -3.36
CA ARG A 21 -26.55 15.34 -2.66
C ARG A 21 -25.39 16.30 -2.94
N HIS A 22 -24.20 15.77 -3.27
CA HIS A 22 -23.00 16.55 -3.56
C HIS A 22 -22.35 16.17 -4.91
N PRO A 23 -23.06 16.34 -6.04
CA PRO A 23 -22.63 15.83 -7.34
C PRO A 23 -21.33 16.47 -7.84
N GLU A 24 -21.08 17.73 -7.51
CA GLU A 24 -19.84 18.40 -7.88
C GLU A 24 -18.61 17.83 -7.15
N VAL A 25 -18.77 17.52 -5.86
CA VAL A 25 -17.72 16.90 -5.05
C VAL A 25 -17.45 15.49 -5.55
N ALA A 26 -18.51 14.70 -5.77
CA ALA A 26 -18.41 13.35 -6.33
C ALA A 26 -17.66 13.36 -7.67
N ARG A 27 -18.02 14.26 -8.59
CA ARG A 27 -17.35 14.41 -9.90
C ARG A 27 -15.87 14.78 -9.75
N ARG A 28 -15.54 15.73 -8.87
CA ARG A 28 -14.16 16.18 -8.63
C ARG A 28 -13.30 15.04 -8.09
N LEU A 29 -13.80 14.32 -7.08
CA LEU A 29 -13.07 13.22 -6.45
C LEU A 29 -12.93 12.02 -7.39
N ARG A 30 -13.98 11.67 -8.14
CA ARG A 30 -13.90 10.63 -9.17
C ARG A 30 -12.83 10.94 -10.21
N LYS A 31 -12.75 12.19 -10.68
CA LYS A 31 -11.72 12.61 -11.64
C LYS A 31 -10.31 12.50 -11.04
N ALA A 32 -10.14 12.87 -9.76
CA ALA A 32 -8.87 12.74 -9.07
C ALA A 32 -8.46 11.26 -8.90
N PHE A 33 -9.40 10.41 -8.46
CA PHE A 33 -9.21 8.97 -8.34
C PHE A 33 -8.78 8.36 -9.67
N GLN A 34 -9.54 8.58 -10.75
CA GLN A 34 -9.22 8.02 -12.07
C GLN A 34 -7.88 8.49 -12.63
N LYS A 35 -7.45 9.72 -12.28
CA LYS A 35 -6.12 10.21 -12.67
C LYS A 35 -5.04 9.42 -11.93
N TRP A 36 -5.21 9.19 -10.63
CA TRP A 36 -4.28 8.42 -9.82
C TRP A 36 -4.28 6.93 -10.20
N ASP A 37 -5.45 6.34 -10.44
CA ASP A 37 -5.63 4.94 -10.84
C ASP A 37 -4.78 4.58 -12.09
N ARG A 38 -4.78 5.45 -13.10
CA ARG A 38 -3.93 5.31 -14.30
C ARG A 38 -2.43 5.33 -13.98
N THR A 39 -2.01 6.02 -12.92
CA THR A 39 -0.61 6.00 -12.48
C THR A 39 -0.27 4.68 -11.81
N VAL A 40 -1.22 4.08 -11.08
CA VAL A 40 -1.05 2.74 -10.50
C VAL A 40 -0.95 1.69 -11.60
N ASP A 41 -1.81 1.74 -12.62
CA ASP A 41 -1.71 0.85 -13.79
C ASP A 41 -0.33 0.96 -14.45
N ALA A 42 0.18 2.19 -14.63
CA ALA A 42 1.52 2.41 -15.17
C ALA A 42 2.61 1.76 -14.29
N SER A 43 2.48 1.83 -12.96
CA SER A 43 3.41 1.15 -12.04
C SER A 43 3.32 -0.36 -12.07
N VAL A 44 2.12 -0.92 -12.18
CA VAL A 44 1.92 -2.37 -12.33
C VAL A 44 2.57 -2.89 -13.61
N GLU A 45 2.51 -2.10 -14.69
CA GLU A 45 3.17 -2.40 -15.95
C GLU A 45 4.67 -2.05 -15.96
N GLY A 46 5.16 -1.36 -14.91
CA GLY A 46 6.55 -0.92 -14.74
C GLY A 46 6.96 0.28 -15.60
N LYS A 47 6.00 0.98 -16.21
CA LYS A 47 6.24 2.09 -17.14
C LYS A 47 6.87 3.32 -16.49
N ASP A 48 6.69 3.50 -15.18
CA ASP A 48 7.25 4.58 -14.38
C ASP A 48 8.59 4.21 -13.71
N TYR A 49 9.11 3.00 -13.92
CA TYR A 49 10.40 2.54 -13.41
C TYR A 49 11.48 2.93 -14.44
N PRO A 50 12.73 3.23 -14.03
CA PRO A 50 13.81 3.51 -14.97
C PRO A 50 14.07 2.37 -15.98
N SER A 51 13.77 1.13 -15.59
CA SER A 51 13.84 -0.06 -16.44
C SER A 51 12.70 -0.16 -17.47
N GLY A 52 11.61 0.60 -17.29
CA GLY A 52 10.39 0.53 -18.10
C GLY A 52 9.59 -0.76 -17.94
N LYS A 53 9.91 -1.59 -16.94
CA LYS A 53 9.27 -2.89 -16.68
C LYS A 53 9.41 -3.29 -15.22
N VAL A 54 8.46 -4.10 -14.74
CA VAL A 54 8.58 -4.81 -13.45
C VAL A 54 9.49 -6.03 -13.63
N ASP A 55 10.42 -6.22 -12.69
CA ASP A 55 11.29 -7.38 -12.69
C ASP A 55 10.48 -8.67 -12.48
N SER A 56 10.75 -9.67 -13.30
CA SER A 56 10.05 -10.97 -13.25
C SER A 56 11.08 -12.11 -13.18
N PRO A 57 10.85 -13.13 -12.33
CA PRO A 57 9.71 -13.27 -11.43
C PRO A 57 9.76 -12.27 -10.27
N GLN A 58 8.59 -11.90 -9.75
CA GLN A 58 8.49 -11.21 -8.46
C GLN A 58 9.35 -12.01 -7.46
N PRO A 59 10.23 -11.36 -6.69
CA PRO A 59 11.06 -12.07 -5.73
C PRO A 59 10.14 -12.89 -4.79
N PRO A 60 10.52 -14.13 -4.45
CA PRO A 60 9.76 -14.92 -3.51
C PRO A 60 9.68 -14.18 -2.17
N ARG A 61 8.76 -14.60 -1.28
CA ARG A 61 8.72 -14.11 0.10
C ARG A 61 10.13 -14.13 0.70
N MET A 62 10.62 -12.97 1.09
CA MET A 62 11.92 -12.84 1.75
C MET A 62 11.67 -12.47 3.21
N PHE A 63 12.15 -13.32 4.12
CA PHE A 63 12.17 -12.94 5.52
C PHE A 63 13.45 -12.16 5.80
N TRP A 64 13.32 -10.97 6.39
CA TRP A 64 14.50 -10.18 6.79
C TRP A 64 15.44 -10.96 7.72
N THR A 65 14.93 -11.93 8.47
CA THR A 65 15.71 -12.85 9.32
C THR A 65 16.61 -13.82 8.56
N GLU A 66 16.47 -13.88 7.23
CA GLU A 66 17.21 -14.78 6.32
C GLU A 66 18.09 -14.01 5.34
N LEU A 67 17.99 -12.68 5.30
CA LEU A 67 18.79 -11.83 4.43
C LEU A 67 20.11 -11.44 5.11
N GLU A 68 21.23 -11.64 4.40
CA GLU A 68 22.57 -11.29 4.89
C GLU A 68 22.68 -9.82 5.31
N ALA A 69 22.04 -8.93 4.55
CA ALA A 69 22.01 -7.49 4.81
C ALA A 69 21.49 -7.14 6.23
N TYR A 70 20.72 -8.01 6.86
CA TYR A 70 20.13 -7.79 8.17
C TYR A 70 20.89 -8.47 9.32
N GLN A 71 21.76 -9.44 9.02
CA GLN A 71 22.51 -10.16 10.05
C GLN A 71 23.36 -9.27 10.97
N PRO A 72 24.02 -8.19 10.51
CA PRO A 72 24.79 -7.30 11.37
C PRO A 72 23.97 -6.74 12.55
N TYR A 73 22.66 -6.61 12.40
CA TYR A 73 21.78 -6.02 13.41
C TYR A 73 21.25 -7.05 14.43
N PHE A 74 21.36 -8.35 14.17
CA PHE A 74 20.74 -9.38 15.00
C PHE A 74 21.24 -9.35 16.44
N LYS A 75 22.53 -9.07 16.66
CA LYS A 75 23.11 -8.96 18.01
C LYS A 75 22.42 -7.88 18.85
N ALA A 76 22.15 -6.72 18.26
CA ALA A 76 21.46 -5.63 18.94
C ALA A 76 19.98 -5.96 19.12
N TRP A 77 19.34 -6.53 18.10
CA TRP A 77 17.90 -6.80 18.09
C TRP A 77 17.48 -7.95 18.99
N ARG A 78 18.32 -8.98 19.21
CA ARG A 78 18.04 -10.05 20.19
C ARG A 78 17.82 -9.51 21.61
N LYS A 79 18.34 -8.32 21.94
CA LYS A 79 18.13 -7.66 23.24
C LYS A 79 16.77 -6.98 23.36
N ARG A 80 16.02 -6.84 22.26
CA ARG A 80 14.73 -6.15 22.22
C ARG A 80 13.58 -7.18 22.18
N PRO A 81 12.55 -7.03 23.04
CA PRO A 81 11.49 -8.03 23.17
C PRO A 81 10.70 -8.25 21.87
N GLU A 82 10.53 -7.22 21.03
CA GLU A 82 9.82 -7.29 19.75
C GLU A 82 10.46 -8.24 18.73
N TYR A 83 11.78 -8.48 18.81
CA TYR A 83 12.49 -9.36 17.88
C TYR A 83 12.80 -10.74 18.46
N LYS A 84 12.57 -10.95 19.77
CA LYS A 84 12.96 -12.18 20.48
C LYS A 84 12.37 -13.45 19.86
N GLY A 85 11.10 -13.40 19.43
CA GLY A 85 10.44 -14.54 18.78
C GLY A 85 10.98 -14.82 17.37
N ARG A 86 11.22 -13.76 16.59
CA ARG A 86 11.67 -13.86 15.18
C ARG A 86 13.14 -14.29 15.05
N LEU A 87 13.97 -13.95 16.03
CA LEU A 87 15.40 -14.29 16.07
C LEU A 87 15.70 -15.52 16.94
N LYS A 88 14.68 -16.25 17.41
CA LYS A 88 14.87 -17.48 18.18
C LYS A 88 15.46 -18.56 17.27
N GLY A 89 16.70 -18.97 17.54
CA GLY A 89 17.41 -19.99 16.75
C GLY A 89 18.06 -19.47 15.46
N LYS A 90 18.08 -18.14 15.26
CA LYS A 90 18.94 -17.47 14.27
C LYS A 90 20.20 -16.97 14.95
#